data_AF-A0A164M7Y3-F1
#
_entry.id   AF-A0A164M7Y3-F1
#
_cell.length_a   1.000
_cell.length_b   1.000
_cell.length_c   1.000
_cell.angle_alpha   90.00
_cell.angle_beta   90.00
_cell.angle_gamma   90.00
#
_symmetry.space_group_name_H-M   'P 1'
#
loop_
_entity.id
_entity.type
_entity.pdbx_description
1 polymer ?
#
loop_
_entity_poly.entity_id
_entity_poly.type
_entity_poly.pdbx_seq_one_letter_code
_entity_poly.pdbx_strand_id
1 'polypeptide(L)'
;YKQVKNRIKPVATTLPEEYKIGRRIDGNPLEDLPPLPTDPPPFTPGKRLTQERLDAMELNKDGFMLPAELQLLHHILKTNEMYFAWDESEKGKFKDSYFDPVIIPTIEHVPWQQKNIPIPP
;
A
#
# COMPACT_ATOMS: atom_id res chain seq x y z
N TYR A 1 34.65 2.74 -9.14
CA TYR A 1 34.27 1.45 -8.52
C TYR A 1 34.47 1.52 -7.01
N LYS A 2 33.51 1.08 -6.18
CA LYS A 2 33.63 1.14 -4.71
C LYS A 2 34.50 -0.02 -4.21
N GLN A 3 35.54 0.26 -3.42
CA GLN A 3 36.43 -0.76 -2.85
C GLN A 3 35.65 -1.80 -2.05
N VAL A 4 36.07 -3.07 -2.11
CA VAL A 4 35.37 -4.20 -1.47
C VAL A 4 35.15 -3.99 0.03
N LYS A 5 36.13 -3.39 0.72
CA LYS A 5 36.02 -3.03 2.15
C LYS A 5 34.90 -2.01 2.46
N ASN A 6 34.49 -1.19 1.49
CA ASN A 6 33.46 -0.16 1.66
C ASN A 6 32.08 -0.62 1.15
N ARG A 7 31.93 -1.91 0.79
CA ARG A 7 30.65 -2.48 0.36
C ARG A 7 29.81 -2.82 1.58
N ILE A 8 28.55 -2.41 1.55
CA ILE A 8 27.56 -2.74 2.57
C ILE A 8 26.64 -3.80 1.95
N LYS A 9 26.41 -4.91 2.64
CA LYS A 9 25.54 -5.99 2.16
C LYS A 9 24.38 -6.18 3.16
N PRO A 10 23.11 -6.18 2.71
CA PRO A 10 22.01 -6.58 3.57
C PRO A 10 22.08 -8.08 3.84
N VAL A 11 21.67 -8.51 5.04
CA VAL A 11 21.65 -9.92 5.46
C VAL A 11 20.21 -10.36 5.68
N ALA A 12 19.86 -11.56 5.22
CA ALA A 12 18.58 -12.20 5.48
C ALA A 12 18.53 -12.78 6.91
N THR A 13 18.58 -11.91 7.92
CA THR A 13 18.39 -12.28 9.33
C THR A 13 17.03 -11.79 9.83
N THR A 14 16.65 -12.14 11.06
CA THR A 14 15.43 -11.64 11.70
C THR A 14 15.50 -10.11 11.86
N LEU A 15 14.52 -9.39 11.33
CA LEU A 15 14.43 -7.93 11.43
C LEU A 15 14.35 -7.51 12.90
N PRO A 16 15.34 -6.76 13.43
CA PRO A 16 15.28 -6.30 14.82
C PRO A 16 14.08 -5.37 15.03
N GLU A 17 13.56 -5.34 16.25
CA GLU A 17 12.34 -4.57 16.60
C GLU A 17 12.46 -3.07 16.28
N GLU A 18 13.66 -2.51 16.43
CA GLU A 18 14.00 -1.12 16.12
C GLU A 18 13.78 -0.74 14.64
N TYR A 19 13.78 -1.72 13.73
CA TYR A 19 13.58 -1.52 12.29
C TYR A 19 12.15 -1.87 11.85
N LYS A 20 11.25 -2.25 12.77
CA LYS A 20 9.84 -2.48 12.44
C LYS A 20 9.17 -1.14 12.16
N ILE A 21 8.44 -1.07 11.04
CA ILE A 21 7.67 0.13 10.68
C ILE A 21 6.45 0.19 11.60
N GLY A 22 6.42 1.19 12.49
CA GLY A 22 5.24 1.51 13.29
C GLY A 22 4.19 2.21 12.43
N ARG A 23 2.93 1.77 12.50
CA ARG A 23 1.80 2.50 11.92
C ARG A 23 1.19 3.39 13.00
N ARG A 24 1.12 4.69 12.74
CA ARG A 24 0.45 5.67 13.59
C ARG A 24 -0.78 6.18 12.87
N ILE A 25 -1.93 6.05 13.51
CA ILE A 25 -3.19 6.63 13.02
C ILE A 25 -3.59 7.65 14.06
N ASP A 26 -3.51 8.92 13.68
CA ASP A 26 -3.93 10.00 14.56
C ASP A 26 -5.45 10.19 14.39
N GLY A 27 -6.20 10.06 15.49
CA GLY A 27 -7.66 10.23 15.52
C GLY A 27 -8.47 8.99 15.14
N ASN A 28 -9.78 9.05 15.37
CA ASN A 28 -10.69 7.98 15.00
C ASN A 28 -11.11 8.15 13.51
N PRO A 29 -10.81 7.17 12.64
CA PRO A 29 -11.08 7.28 11.21
C PRO A 29 -12.57 7.31 10.84
N LEU A 30 -13.47 7.06 11.80
CA LEU A 30 -14.91 7.02 11.60
C LEU A 30 -15.63 8.31 12.02
N GLU A 31 -14.92 9.28 12.63
CA GLU A 31 -15.54 10.52 13.13
C GLU A 31 -16.18 11.36 12.02
N ASP A 32 -15.52 11.42 10.86
CA ASP A 32 -15.98 12.23 9.71
C ASP A 32 -16.86 11.43 8.73
N LEU A 33 -17.33 10.24 9.10
CA LEU A 33 -18.11 9.39 8.20
C LEU A 33 -19.50 10.01 7.96
N PRO A 34 -19.87 10.36 6.72
CA PRO A 34 -21.19 10.90 6.44
C PRO A 34 -22.26 9.82 6.67
N PRO A 35 -23.48 10.22 7.10
CA PRO A 35 -24.58 9.28 7.23
C PRO A 35 -24.97 8.70 5.86
N LEU A 36 -25.44 7.45 5.86
CA LEU A 36 -25.90 6.80 4.64
C LEU A 36 -27.19 7.48 4.13
N PRO A 37 -27.28 7.80 2.83
CA PRO A 37 -28.51 8.32 2.25
C PRO A 37 -29.59 7.22 2.23
N THR A 38 -30.82 7.58 2.59
CA THR A 38 -31.96 6.66 2.57
C THR A 38 -32.41 6.36 1.13
N ASP A 39 -32.40 7.38 0.26
CA ASP A 39 -32.75 7.27 -1.15
C ASP A 39 -31.57 7.73 -2.03
N PRO A 40 -30.65 6.82 -2.38
CA PRO A 40 -29.49 7.16 -3.20
C PRO A 40 -29.93 7.51 -4.64
N PRO A 41 -29.30 8.52 -5.28
CA PRO A 41 -29.55 8.82 -6.67
C PRO A 41 -29.12 7.66 -7.58
N PRO A 42 -29.72 7.52 -8.78
CA PRO A 42 -29.29 6.51 -9.74
C PRO A 42 -27.81 6.71 -10.10
N PHE A 43 -27.13 5.60 -10.37
CA PHE A 43 -25.72 5.63 -10.76
C PHE A 43 -25.54 6.46 -12.04
N THR A 44 -24.52 7.33 -12.03
CA THR A 44 -24.04 7.96 -13.26
C THR A 44 -22.52 7.85 -13.29
N PRO A 45 -21.92 7.60 -14.49
CA PRO A 45 -20.48 7.45 -14.63
C PRO A 45 -19.73 8.66 -14.06
N GLY A 46 -18.72 8.37 -13.24
CA GLY A 46 -17.85 9.37 -12.63
C GLY A 46 -16.58 9.63 -13.44
N LYS A 47 -15.59 10.27 -12.81
CA LYS A 47 -14.27 10.50 -13.43
C LYS A 47 -13.45 9.21 -13.48
N ARG A 48 -13.46 8.44 -12.40
CA ARG A 48 -12.67 7.19 -12.28
C ARG A 48 -13.56 5.96 -12.33
N LEU A 49 -14.76 6.05 -11.78
CA LEU A 49 -15.72 4.95 -11.80
C LEU A 49 -16.60 5.05 -13.05
N THR A 50 -16.18 4.40 -14.14
CA THR A 50 -16.97 4.27 -15.37
C THR A 50 -17.95 3.11 -15.29
N GLN A 51 -18.93 3.06 -16.19
CA GLN A 51 -19.88 1.95 -16.26
C GLN A 51 -19.17 0.61 -16.50
N GLU A 52 -18.20 0.58 -17.42
CA GLU A 52 -17.41 -0.62 -17.72
C GLU A 52 -16.67 -1.16 -16.48
N ARG A 53 -16.09 -0.27 -15.68
CA ARG A 53 -15.39 -0.60 -14.43
C ARG A 53 -16.36 -1.13 -13.37
N LEU A 54 -17.56 -0.55 -13.29
CA LEU A 54 -18.61 -1.00 -12.39
C LEU A 54 -19.12 -2.40 -12.77
N ASP A 55 -19.37 -2.63 -14.07
CA ASP A 55 -19.87 -3.91 -14.59
C ASP A 55 -18.82 -5.03 -14.39
N ALA A 56 -17.54 -4.69 -14.57
CA ALA A 56 -16.42 -5.62 -14.34
C ALA A 56 -16.25 -6.04 -12.86
N MET A 57 -16.80 -5.30 -11.90
CA MET A 57 -16.74 -5.67 -10.48
C MET A 57 -17.67 -6.84 -10.11
N GLU A 58 -18.64 -7.19 -10.96
CA GLU A 58 -19.58 -8.30 -10.74
C GLU A 58 -20.22 -8.31 -9.33
N LEU A 59 -20.57 -7.13 -8.79
CA LEU A 59 -20.93 -6.94 -7.36
C LEU A 59 -22.07 -7.81 -6.83
N ASN A 60 -22.97 -8.28 -7.70
CA ASN A 60 -24.09 -9.15 -7.31
C ASN A 60 -24.17 -10.44 -8.13
N LYS A 61 -23.02 -11.09 -8.37
CA LYS A 61 -22.99 -12.35 -9.13
C LYS A 61 -23.89 -13.43 -8.52
N ASP A 62 -23.91 -13.52 -7.20
CA ASP A 62 -24.63 -14.55 -6.46
C ASP A 62 -26.08 -14.16 -6.11
N GLY A 63 -26.51 -12.95 -6.49
CA GLY A 63 -27.87 -12.45 -6.18
C GLY A 63 -28.12 -12.20 -4.69
N PHE A 64 -27.07 -12.10 -3.89
CA PHE A 64 -27.16 -11.92 -2.43
C PHE A 64 -27.74 -10.56 -2.03
N MET A 65 -27.43 -9.51 -2.79
CA MET A 65 -27.84 -8.14 -2.45
C MET A 65 -29.20 -7.78 -3.04
N LEU A 66 -29.99 -7.02 -2.28
CA LEU A 66 -31.24 -6.43 -2.78
C LEU A 66 -30.94 -5.32 -3.81
N PRO A 67 -31.87 -5.03 -4.74
CA PRO A 67 -31.69 -3.94 -5.71
C PRO A 67 -31.43 -2.57 -5.06
N ALA A 68 -32.05 -2.30 -3.91
CA ALA A 68 -31.84 -1.06 -3.15
C ALA A 68 -30.44 -1.00 -2.53
N GLU A 69 -29.92 -2.12 -2.02
CA GLU A 69 -28.57 -2.20 -1.46
C GLU A 69 -27.52 -2.00 -2.55
N LEU A 70 -27.75 -2.53 -3.76
CA LEU A 70 -26.87 -2.28 -4.90
C LEU A 70 -26.85 -0.82 -5.32
N GLN A 71 -28.01 -0.16 -5.34
CA GLN A 71 -28.06 1.28 -5.62
C GLN A 71 -27.28 2.08 -4.59
N LEU A 72 -27.40 1.73 -3.31
CA LEU A 72 -26.63 2.36 -2.24
C LEU A 72 -25.12 2.11 -2.40
N LEU A 73 -24.73 0.89 -2.74
CA LEU A 73 -23.33 0.52 -2.97
C LEU A 73 -22.73 1.30 -4.15
N HIS A 74 -23.46 1.39 -5.27
CA HIS A 74 -23.04 2.20 -6.42
C HIS A 74 -22.85 3.67 -6.04
N HIS A 75 -23.74 4.22 -5.20
CA HIS A 75 -23.61 5.58 -4.70
C HIS A 75 -22.35 5.74 -3.82
N ILE A 76 -22.09 4.83 -2.88
CA ILE A 76 -20.92 4.88 -2.00
C ILE A 76 -19.62 4.79 -2.82
N LEU A 77 -19.55 3.88 -3.79
CA LEU A 77 -18.39 3.72 -4.67
C LEU A 77 -18.13 4.99 -5.47
N LYS A 78 -19.19 5.61 -6.00
CA LYS A 78 -19.09 6.87 -6.74
C LYS A 78 -18.64 8.04 -5.86
N THR A 79 -19.22 8.19 -4.68
CA THR A 79 -18.83 9.23 -3.72
C THR A 79 -17.36 9.12 -3.33
N ASN A 80 -16.84 7.89 -3.25
CA ASN A 80 -15.46 7.60 -2.90
C ASN A 80 -14.55 7.32 -4.12
N GLU A 81 -14.96 7.70 -5.34
CA GLU A 81 -14.27 7.26 -6.57
C GLU A 81 -12.77 7.65 -6.62
N MET A 82 -12.40 8.74 -5.94
CA MET A 82 -11.02 9.25 -5.91
C MET A 82 -10.09 8.45 -4.99
N TYR A 83 -10.64 7.64 -4.10
CA TYR A 83 -9.86 6.78 -3.22
C TYR A 83 -9.50 5.45 -3.87
N PHE A 84 -10.25 5.04 -4.90
CA PHE A 84 -9.93 3.87 -5.70
C PHE A 84 -8.93 4.22 -6.80
N ALA A 85 -8.05 3.26 -7.08
CA ALA A 85 -7.09 3.33 -8.17
C ALA A 85 -7.32 2.12 -9.07
N TRP A 86 -7.66 2.38 -10.32
CA TRP A 86 -7.88 1.37 -11.34
C TRP A 86 -6.64 1.15 -12.20
N ASP A 87 -5.84 2.21 -12.36
CA ASP A 87 -4.54 2.20 -13.04
C ASP A 87 -3.44 2.71 -12.09
N GLU A 88 -2.17 2.41 -12.41
CA GLU A 88 -1.04 2.87 -11.60
C GLU A 88 -0.93 4.40 -11.53
N SER A 89 -1.42 5.11 -12.54
CA SER A 89 -1.48 6.58 -12.58
C SER A 89 -2.42 7.17 -11.54
N GLU A 90 -3.43 6.41 -11.10
CA GLU A 90 -4.42 6.83 -10.11
C GLU A 90 -3.99 6.45 -8.68
N LYS A 91 -2.93 5.66 -8.54
CA LYS A 91 -2.42 5.16 -7.26
C LYS A 91 -1.95 6.31 -6.37
N GLY A 92 -2.65 6.52 -5.27
CA GLY A 92 -2.24 7.43 -4.22
C GLY A 92 -1.04 6.92 -3.41
N LYS A 93 -0.44 7.82 -2.64
CA LYS A 93 0.50 7.46 -1.57
C LYS A 93 -0.16 7.74 -0.22
N PHE A 94 0.16 6.92 0.77
CA PHE A 94 -0.21 7.24 2.14
C PHE A 94 0.49 8.51 2.61
N LYS A 95 -0.09 9.17 3.61
CA LYS A 95 0.55 10.33 4.25
C LYS A 95 1.84 9.88 4.94
N ASP A 96 2.90 10.67 4.79
CA ASP A 96 4.20 10.39 5.42
C ASP A 96 4.13 10.37 6.96
N SER A 97 3.12 11.03 7.55
CA SER A 97 2.92 11.01 9.01
C SER A 97 2.45 9.65 9.55
N TYR A 98 1.93 8.76 8.69
CA TYR A 98 1.36 7.48 9.14
C TYR A 98 2.43 6.42 9.37
N PHE A 99 3.59 6.55 8.73
CA PHE A 99 4.62 5.54 8.70
C PHE A 99 5.99 6.17 8.94
N ASP A 100 6.75 5.60 9.88
CA ASP A 100 8.15 5.94 10.01
C ASP A 100 8.92 5.52 8.73
N PRO A 101 9.99 6.25 8.34
CA PRO A 101 10.77 5.91 7.16
C PRO A 101 11.35 4.50 7.27
N VAL A 102 11.34 3.78 6.15
CA VAL A 102 11.87 2.41 6.10
C VAL A 102 13.38 2.45 6.25
N ILE A 103 13.89 1.84 7.34
CA ILE A 103 15.33 1.68 7.58
C ILE A 103 15.68 0.23 7.26
N ILE A 104 16.60 0.03 6.31
CA ILE A 104 17.12 -1.30 5.99
C ILE A 104 18.26 -1.60 6.97
N PRO A 105 18.17 -2.66 7.81
CA PRO A 105 19.25 -3.02 8.70
C PRO A 105 20.49 -3.40 7.89
N THR A 106 21.65 -2.87 8.27
CA THR A 106 22.93 -3.18 7.62
C THR A 106 23.94 -3.66 8.66
N ILE A 107 24.79 -4.59 8.27
CA ILE A 107 25.87 -5.13 9.11
C ILE A 107 27.19 -4.68 8.49
N GLU A 108 28.17 -4.39 9.35
CA GLU A 108 29.53 -4.09 8.89
C GLU A 108 30.09 -5.24 8.07
N HIS A 109 30.54 -4.94 6.86
CA HIS A 109 31.14 -5.94 5.99
C HIS A 109 32.60 -6.19 6.41
N VAL A 110 32.87 -7.39 6.91
CA VAL A 110 34.25 -7.85 7.15
C VAL A 110 34.88 -8.26 5.82
N PRO A 111 35.90 -7.54 5.32
CA PRO A 111 36.59 -7.95 4.10
C PRO A 111 37.34 -9.27 4.36
N TRP A 112 37.19 -10.24 3.45
CA TRP A 112 37.99 -11.44 3.48
C TRP A 112 39.46 -11.07 3.27
N GLN A 113 40.27 -11.19 4.32
CA GLN A 113 41.71 -11.02 4.24
C GLN A 113 42.36 -12.40 4.10
N GLN A 114 42.73 -12.77 2.88
CA GLN A 114 43.54 -13.96 2.68
C GLN A 114 44.96 -13.64 3.13
N LYS A 115 45.51 -14.43 4.08
CA LYS A 115 46.93 -14.33 4.43
C LYS A 115 47.74 -14.60 3.18
N ASN A 116 48.71 -13.74 2.88
CA ASN A 116 49.60 -13.93 1.75
C ASN A 116 50.33 -15.27 1.95
N ILE A 117 50.25 -16.17 0.96
CA ILE A 117 50.99 -17.43 1.02
C ILE A 117 52.48 -17.07 0.97
N PRO A 118 53.30 -17.49 1.95
CA PRO A 118 54.72 -17.22 1.92
C PRO A 118 55.31 -17.86 0.65
N ILE A 119 55.97 -17.05 -0.17
CA ILE A 119 56.70 -17.54 -1.34
C ILE A 119 58.00 -18.16 -0.80
N PRO A 120 58.29 -19.44 -1.08
CA PRO A 120 59.54 -20.06 -0.66
C PRO A 120 60.74 -19.39 -1.37
N PRO A 121 61.92 -19.35 -0.72
CA PRO A 121 63.15 -18.78 -1.28
C PRO A 121 63.70 -19.60 -2.46
#